data_AF-A0A1E4DMK1-F1
#
_entry.id   AF-A0A1E4DMK1-F1
#
_cell.length_a   1.000
_cell.length_b   1.000
_cell.length_c   1.000
_cell.angle_alpha   90.00
_cell.angle_beta   90.00
_cell.angle_gamma   90.00
#
_symmetry.space_group_name_H-M   'P 1'
#
loop_
_entity.id
_entity.type
_entity.pdbx_description
1 polymer ?
#
loop_
_entity_poly.entity_id
_entity_poly.type
_entity_poly.pdbx_seq_one_letter_code
_entity_poly.pdbx_strand_id
1 'polypeptide(L)'
;MLKITSEQTGDSARLTLEGSLSGPWVTELERTWQTVRQSGIFAPVVELVGITFISEDGKALLARMWREGAALIAHGCCTRHIVGEITGAAPVAGPGQCDPA
;
A
#
# COMPACT_ATOMS: atom_id res chain seq x y z
N MET A 1 -13.08 -3.56 -6.62
CA MET A 1 -12.34 -2.89 -7.72
C MET A 1 -11.28 -2.00 -7.10
N LEU A 2 -10.10 -1.88 -7.71
CA LEU A 2 -9.03 -1.01 -7.25
C LEU A 2 -8.79 0.10 -8.28
N LYS A 3 -8.51 1.31 -7.79
CA LYS A 3 -7.95 2.41 -8.56
C LYS A 3 -6.50 2.57 -8.16
N ILE A 4 -5.61 2.54 -9.15
CA ILE A 4 -4.18 2.77 -8.99
C ILE A 4 -3.85 4.08 -9.69
N THR A 5 -3.31 5.05 -8.96
CA THR A 5 -2.85 6.32 -9.51
C THR A 5 -1.34 6.40 -9.33
N SER A 6 -0.60 6.54 -10.44
CA SER A 6 0.86 6.67 -10.42
C SER A 6 1.27 8.09 -10.78
N GLU A 7 2.02 8.71 -9.88
CA GLU A 7 2.56 10.05 -10.03
C GLU A 7 4.09 9.96 -9.96
N GLN A 8 4.78 10.41 -11.00
CA GLN A 8 6.23 10.48 -11.03
C GLN A 8 6.64 11.93 -11.23
N THR A 9 7.45 12.47 -10.34
CA THR A 9 7.92 13.86 -10.38
C THR A 9 9.41 13.88 -10.09
N GLY A 10 10.22 14.10 -11.13
CA GLY A 10 11.68 14.08 -11.03
C GLY A 10 12.16 12.78 -10.39
N ASP A 11 12.80 12.90 -9.24
CA ASP A 11 13.38 11.80 -8.46
C ASP A 11 12.40 11.16 -7.45
N SER A 12 11.10 11.42 -7.58
CA SER A 12 10.07 10.90 -6.67
C SER A 12 8.96 10.19 -7.42
N ALA A 13 8.48 9.08 -6.85
CA ALA A 13 7.32 8.36 -7.35
C ALA A 13 6.35 8.07 -6.20
N ARG A 14 5.06 8.24 -6.50
CA ARG A 14 3.95 7.98 -5.60
C ARG A 14 2.93 7.09 -6.30
N LEU A 15 2.49 6.06 -5.60
CA LEU A 15 1.41 5.16 -5.99
C LEU A 15 0.27 5.30 -5.00
N THR A 16 -0.85 5.85 -5.42
CA THR A 16 -2.06 5.97 -4.59
C THR A 16 -3.03 4.86 -4.95
N LEU A 17 -3.41 4.06 -3.95
CA LEU A 17 -4.27 2.89 -4.07
C LEU A 17 -5.60 3.13 -3.36
N GLU A 18 -6.71 2.97 -4.07
CA GLU A 18 -8.06 3.19 -3.54
C GLU A 18 -9.02 2.05 -3.93
N GLY A 19 -9.82 1.56 -2.96
CA GLY A 19 -10.74 0.44 -3.15
C GLY A 19 -10.22 -0.91 -2.64
N SER A 20 -10.36 -1.97 -3.44
CA SER A 20 -10.08 -3.35 -3.01
C SER A 20 -8.86 -3.95 -3.70
N LEU A 21 -7.77 -4.17 -2.96
CA LEU A 21 -6.55 -4.82 -3.44
C LEU A 21 -6.70 -6.34 -3.38
N SER A 22 -7.30 -6.93 -4.41
CA SER A 22 -7.52 -8.36 -4.50
C SER A 22 -7.58 -8.86 -5.95
N GLY A 23 -7.27 -10.15 -6.12
CA GLY A 23 -7.30 -10.84 -7.41
C GLY A 23 -6.48 -10.12 -8.48
N PRO A 24 -7.07 -9.74 -9.63
CA PRO A 24 -6.33 -9.15 -10.75
C PRO A 24 -5.65 -7.82 -10.40
N TRP A 25 -6.15 -7.10 -9.40
CA TRP A 25 -5.58 -5.82 -8.98
C TRP A 25 -4.24 -5.96 -8.26
N VAL A 26 -3.96 -7.14 -7.68
CA VAL A 26 -2.64 -7.45 -7.11
C VAL A 26 -1.60 -7.52 -8.23
N THR A 27 -1.92 -8.23 -9.32
CA THR A 27 -1.04 -8.34 -10.49
C THR A 27 -0.82 -6.99 -11.16
N GLU A 28 -1.85 -6.15 -11.27
CA GLU A 28 -1.73 -4.82 -11.87
C GLU A 28 -0.86 -3.88 -11.02
N LEU A 29 -1.01 -3.93 -9.70
CA LEU A 29 -0.15 -3.19 -8.78
C LEU A 29 1.30 -3.64 -8.89
N GLU A 30 1.56 -4.95 -8.97
CA GLU A 30 2.90 -5.49 -9.14
C GLU A 30 3.54 -4.98 -10.44
N ARG A 31 2.79 -4.98 -11.55
CA ARG A 31 3.28 -4.49 -12.84
C ARG A 31 3.65 -3.01 -12.78
N THR A 32 2.77 -2.21 -12.16
CA THR A 32 3.02 -0.78 -11.95
C THR A 32 4.25 -0.54 -11.08
N TRP A 33 4.40 -1.32 -10.00
CA TRP A 33 5.54 -1.27 -9.10
C TRP A 33 6.87 -1.59 -9.79
N GLN A 34 6.92 -2.64 -10.62
CA GLN A 34 8.13 -2.97 -11.37
C GLN A 34 8.56 -1.83 -12.31
N THR A 35 7.59 -1.14 -12.92
CA THR A 35 7.87 0.01 -13.78
C THR A 35 8.54 1.13 -12.99
N VAL A 36 7.99 1.50 -11.83
CA VAL A 36 8.55 2.52 -10.93
C VAL A 36 9.95 2.13 -10.44
N ARG A 37 10.16 0.86 -10.10
CA ARG A 37 11.47 0.37 -9.66
C ARG A 37 12.53 0.47 -10.75
N GLN A 38 12.16 0.19 -11.99
CA GLN A 38 13.08 0.28 -13.14
C GLN A 38 13.44 1.73 -13.46
N SER A 39 12.64 2.71 -13.01
CA SER A 39 12.93 4.14 -13.16
C SER A 39 14.12 4.63 -12.32
N GLY A 40 14.64 3.81 -11.40
CA GLY A 40 15.79 4.17 -10.55
C GLY A 40 15.45 5.14 -9.41
N ILE A 41 14.16 5.39 -9.17
CA ILE A 41 13.69 6.28 -8.11
C ILE A 41 13.95 5.68 -6.74
N PHE A 42 14.57 6.47 -5.86
CA PHE A 42 14.86 6.06 -4.50
C PHE A 42 13.62 6.24 -3.61
N ALA A 43 13.27 5.20 -2.85
CA ALA A 43 12.18 5.19 -1.87
C ALA A 43 10.80 5.65 -2.41
N PRO A 44 10.19 4.92 -3.36
CA PRO A 44 8.87 5.30 -3.87
C PRO A 44 7.81 5.17 -2.77
N VAL A 45 6.86 6.10 -2.76
CA VAL A 45 5.79 6.15 -1.76
C VAL A 45 4.59 5.36 -2.28
N VAL A 46 4.01 4.51 -1.44
CA VAL A 46 2.77 3.78 -1.71
C VAL A 46 1.75 4.20 -0.67
N GLU A 47 0.74 4.91 -1.11
CA GLU A 47 -0.33 5.40 -0.27
C GLU A 47 -1.59 4.56 -0.43
N LEU A 48 -2.11 4.09 0.70
CA LEU A 48 -3.34 3.35 0.79
C LEU A 48 -4.44 4.30 1.28
N VAL A 49 -5.22 4.82 0.34
CA VAL A 49 -6.28 5.82 0.55
C VAL A 49 -7.62 5.15 0.28
N GLY A 50 -8.54 5.10 1.24
CA GLY A 50 -9.86 4.51 1.00
C GLY A 50 -9.82 3.02 0.62
N ILE A 51 -8.83 2.27 1.11
CA ILE A 51 -8.77 0.83 0.93
C ILE A 51 -9.85 0.16 1.77
N THR A 52 -10.73 -0.59 1.12
CA THR A 52 -11.85 -1.30 1.76
C THR A 52 -11.54 -2.77 2.02
N PHE A 53 -10.62 -3.37 1.25
CA PHE A 53 -10.24 -4.79 1.39
C PHE A 53 -8.84 -5.04 0.82
N ILE A 54 -8.10 -5.96 1.44
CA ILE A 54 -6.80 -6.44 0.96
C ILE A 54 -6.79 -7.97 1.09
N SER A 55 -6.56 -8.68 -0.02
CA SER A 55 -6.37 -10.13 0.02
C SER A 55 -5.00 -10.50 0.57
N GLU A 56 -4.79 -11.78 0.91
CA GLU A 56 -3.50 -12.28 1.39
C GLU A 56 -2.36 -12.00 0.39
N ASP A 57 -2.60 -12.26 -0.90
CA ASP A 57 -1.65 -11.92 -1.97
C ASP A 57 -1.34 -10.42 -2.03
N GLY A 58 -2.34 -9.57 -1.78
CA GLY A 58 -2.18 -8.13 -1.70
C GLY A 58 -1.30 -7.70 -0.53
N LYS A 59 -1.47 -8.33 0.65
CA LYS A 59 -0.60 -8.10 1.81
C LYS A 59 0.83 -8.55 1.53
N ALA A 60 1.01 -9.72 0.92
CA ALA A 60 2.33 -10.24 0.55
C ALA A 60 3.05 -9.32 -0.44
N LEU A 61 2.32 -8.77 -1.42
CA LEU A 61 2.85 -7.80 -2.37
C LEU A 61 3.29 -6.51 -1.66
N LEU A 62 2.44 -5.92 -0.81
CA LEU A 62 2.81 -4.72 -0.04
C LEU A 62 4.04 -4.95 0.85
N ALA A 63 4.14 -6.11 1.49
CA ALA A 63 5.31 -6.49 2.28
C ALA A 63 6.58 -6.65 1.44
N ARG A 64 6.45 -7.16 0.21
CA ARG A 64 7.56 -7.19 -0.74
C ARG A 64 7.97 -5.77 -1.16
N MET A 65 7.02 -4.89 -1.48
CA MET A 65 7.30 -3.50 -1.83
C MET A 65 8.05 -2.78 -0.71
N TRP A 66 7.60 -2.94 0.55
CA TRP A 66 8.30 -2.41 1.73
C TRP A 66 9.74 -2.92 1.84
N ARG A 67 9.97 -4.23 1.71
CA ARG A 67 11.32 -4.81 1.71
C ARG A 67 12.20 -4.33 0.55
N GLU A 68 11.58 -3.97 -0.57
CA GLU A 68 12.25 -3.41 -1.74
C GLU A 68 12.49 -1.89 -1.62
N GLY A 69 12.15 -1.28 -0.47
CA GLY A 69 12.43 0.12 -0.15
C GLY A 69 11.27 1.09 -0.34
N ALA A 70 10.06 0.59 -0.64
CA ALA A 70 8.87 1.45 -0.69
C ALA A 70 8.55 2.04 0.68
N ALA A 71 8.09 3.28 0.74
CA ALA A 71 7.45 3.82 1.94
C ALA A 71 5.94 3.52 1.89
N LEU A 72 5.40 2.77 2.85
CA LEU A 72 3.97 2.49 2.94
C LEU A 72 3.27 3.51 3.85
N ILE A 73 2.27 4.22 3.33
CA ILE A 73 1.45 5.17 4.10
C ILE A 73 0.00 4.72 4.05
N ALA A 74 -0.63 4.51 5.22
CA ALA A 74 -2.05 4.17 5.32
C ALA A 74 -2.83 5.32 5.94
N HIS A 75 -3.92 5.73 5.29
CA HIS A 75 -4.78 6.83 5.73
C HIS A 75 -6.07 6.38 6.44
N GLY A 76 -6.32 5.07 6.54
CA GLY A 76 -7.49 4.49 7.22
C GLY A 76 -7.13 3.61 8.42
N CYS A 77 -7.97 3.57 9.46
CA CYS A 77 -7.73 2.78 10.67
C CYS A 77 -7.49 1.29 10.38
N CYS A 78 -8.33 0.67 9.55
CA CYS A 78 -8.21 -0.74 9.17
C CYS A 78 -6.93 -1.01 8.38
N THR A 79 -6.55 -0.09 7.49
CA THR A 79 -5.36 -0.23 6.65
C THR A 79 -4.08 0.05 7.42
N ARG A 80 -4.13 0.89 8.47
CA ARG A 80 -3.00 1.18 9.36
C ARG A 80 -2.60 -0.04 10.17
N HIS A 81 -3.54 -0.89 10.57
CA HIS A 81 -3.22 -2.16 11.21
C HIS A 81 -2.38 -3.06 10.29
N ILE A 82 -2.82 -3.22 9.04
CA ILE A 82 -2.11 -4.03 8.04
C ILE A 82 -0.73 -3.46 7.72
N VAL A 83 -0.59 -2.14 7.57
CA VAL A 83 0.73 -1.51 7.37
C VAL A 83 1.61 -1.69 8.60
N GLY A 84 1.05 -1.62 9.82
CA GLY A 84 1.78 -1.94 11.05
C GLY A 84 2.30 -3.37 11.08
N GLU A 85 1.46 -4.35 10.73
CA GLU A 85 1.86 -5.77 10.60
C GLU A 85 3.00 -5.94 9.59
N ILE A 86 2.93 -5.24 8.45
CA ILE A 86 3.93 -5.34 7.37
C ILE A 86 5.25 -4.68 7.73
N THR A 87 5.21 -3.49 8.34
CA THR A 87 6.39 -2.70 8.66
C THR A 87 7.06 -3.14 9.96
N GLY A 88 6.39 -4.00 10.75
CA GLY A 88 6.81 -4.36 12.11
C GLY A 88 6.63 -3.21 13.11
N ALA A 89 6.05 -2.09 12.70
CA ALA A 89 5.63 -1.04 13.62
C ALA A 89 4.43 -1.57 14.40
N ALA A 90 4.61 -1.81 15.71
CA ALA A 90 3.52 -2.21 16.59
C ALA A 90 2.30 -1.31 16.32
N PRO A 91 1.08 -1.87 16.19
CA PRO A 91 -0.10 -1.07 15.98
C PRO A 91 -0.20 -0.12 17.17
N VAL A 92 0.06 1.17 16.95
CA VAL A 92 -0.19 2.18 17.96
C VAL A 92 -1.69 2.10 18.21
N ALA A 93 -2.07 1.59 19.38
CA ALA A 93 -3.43 1.55 19.86
C ALA A 93 -3.90 3.00 20.01
N GLY A 94 -4.37 3.60 18.91
CA GLY A 94 -5.16 4.82 18.96
C GLY A 94 -6.52 4.48 19.59
N PRO A 95 -7.09 5.35 20.44
CA PRO A 95 -8.42 5.14 21.00
C PRO A 95 -9.44 5.26 19.86
N GLY A 96 -9.86 4.12 19.32
CA GLY A 96 -10.71 4.06 18.14
C GLY A 96 -10.92 2.63 17.67
N GLN A 97 -11.33 1.77 18.61
CA GLN A 97 -11.94 0.49 18.27
C GLN A 97 -13.24 0.81 17.53
N CYS A 98 -13.34 0.45 16.24
CA CYS A 98 -14.62 0.42 15.55
C CYS A 98 -15.42 -0.76 16.13
N ASP A 99 -16.39 -0.45 16.98
CA ASP A 99 -17.51 -1.34 17.32
C ASP A 99 -18.29 -1.65 16.04
N PRO A 100 -18.50 -2.92 15.65
CA PRO A 100 -19.53 -3.27 14.71
C PRO A 100 -20.89 -3.19 15.42
N ALA A 101 -21.75 -2.28 14.96
CA ALA A 101 -23.18 -2.27 15.31
C ALA A 101 -23.88 -3.57 14.85
#